data_AF-A0A6A0ATL6-F1
#
_entry.id   AF-A0A6A0ATL6-F1
#
_cell.length_a   1.000
_cell.length_b   1.000
_cell.length_c   1.000
_cell.angle_alpha   90.00
_cell.angle_beta   90.00
_cell.angle_gamma   90.00
#
_symmetry.space_group_name_H-M   'P 1'
#
loop_
_entity.id
_entity.type
_entity.pdbx_description
1 polymer ?
#
loop_
_entity_poly.entity_id
_entity_poly.type
_entity_poly.pdbx_seq_one_letter_code
_entity_poly.pdbx_strand_id
1 'polypeptide(L)'
;MQDWYELILVSGSWLVTDSEPMREVSVGQAISERTSKFKSELDAGQDAADRLAKALRDAGFTLPSLGGTYPVQGTPMVELGRARADVISRLAEWIEERA
;
A
#
# COMPACT_ATOMS: atom_id res chain seq x y z
N MET A 1 -9.59 -7.13 24.32
CA MET A 1 -8.52 -7.80 25.08
C MET A 1 -7.64 -8.43 24.02
N GLN A 2 -6.45 -7.88 23.79
CA GLN A 2 -5.58 -8.33 22.70
C GLN A 2 -4.96 -9.67 23.11
N ASP A 3 -5.28 -10.75 22.39
CA ASP A 3 -4.59 -12.03 22.54
C ASP A 3 -3.20 -11.87 21.93
N TRP A 4 -2.19 -11.90 22.80
CA TRP A 4 -0.78 -11.94 22.44
C TRP A 4 -0.43 -13.41 22.18
N TYR A 5 -0.35 -13.80 20.92
CA TYR A 5 0.06 -15.16 20.53
C TYR A 5 1.45 -15.49 21.10
N GLU A 6 1.55 -16.55 21.91
CA GLU A 6 2.84 -17.10 22.33
C GLU A 6 3.54 -17.75 21.13
N LEU A 7 4.77 -17.31 20.86
CA LEU A 7 5.62 -17.85 19.82
C LEU A 7 6.68 -18.74 20.46
N ILE A 8 6.61 -20.05 20.23
CA ILE A 8 7.62 -20.99 20.73
C ILE A 8 8.55 -21.39 19.58
N LEU A 9 9.85 -21.23 19.82
CA LEU A 9 10.93 -21.54 18.88
C LEU A 9 11.36 -23.00 19.09
N VAL A 10 11.11 -23.87 18.11
CA VAL A 10 11.62 -25.25 18.12
C VAL A 10 12.36 -25.49 16.81
N SER A 11 13.67 -25.74 16.90
CA SER A 11 14.52 -26.18 15.77
C SER A 11 14.37 -25.35 14.48
N GLY A 12 14.36 -24.02 14.57
CA GLY A 12 14.30 -23.13 13.41
C GLY A 12 12.91 -23.00 12.75
N SER A 13 11.87 -23.55 13.38
CA SER A 13 10.47 -23.45 12.96
C SER A 13 9.63 -22.79 14.07
N TRP A 14 8.71 -21.92 13.69
CA TRP A 14 7.75 -21.30 14.61
C TRP A 14 6.43 -22.07 14.56
N LEU A 15 5.99 -22.59 15.71
CA LEU A 15 4.66 -23.19 15.83
C LEU A 15 3.71 -22.15 16.44
N VAL A 16 2.66 -21.79 15.70
CA VAL A 16 1.55 -20.96 16.19
C VAL A 16 0.40 -21.91 16.57
N THR A 17 -0.08 -21.86 17.81
CA THR A 17 -1.16 -22.74 18.27
C THR A 17 -2.53 -22.14 17.93
N ASP A 18 -3.22 -22.65 16.91
CA ASP A 18 -4.69 -22.58 16.84
C ASP A 18 -5.27 -23.81 16.11
N SER A 19 -6.50 -24.16 16.44
CA SER A 19 -7.13 -25.48 16.26
C SER A 19 -7.71 -25.74 14.86
N GLU A 20 -6.97 -25.43 13.79
CA GLU A 20 -7.31 -25.77 12.38
C GLU A 20 -6.16 -26.53 11.69
N PRO A 21 -6.41 -27.40 10.67
CA PRO A 21 -5.44 -28.40 10.22
C PRO A 21 -4.15 -27.77 9.67
N MET A 22 -3.05 -28.10 10.35
CA MET A 22 -1.69 -27.57 10.22
C MET A 22 -1.13 -27.68 8.79
N ARG A 23 -0.70 -26.54 8.22
CA ARG A 23 0.32 -26.51 7.17
C ARG A 23 1.63 -26.04 7.78
N GLU A 24 2.62 -26.93 7.81
CA GLU A 24 4.00 -26.56 8.14
C GLU A 24 4.53 -25.67 7.03
N VAL A 25 4.69 -24.38 7.32
CA VAL A 25 5.33 -23.42 6.41
C VAL A 25 6.71 -23.10 6.97
N SER A 26 7.74 -23.36 6.16
CA SER A 26 9.10 -22.95 6.49
C SER A 26 9.15 -21.43 6.65
N VAL A 27 9.86 -20.94 7.68
CA VAL A 27 10.02 -19.50 7.97
C VAL A 27 10.52 -18.74 6.73
N GLY A 28 11.39 -19.36 5.93
CA GLY A 28 11.87 -18.79 4.67
C GLY A 28 10.77 -18.61 3.63
N GLN A 29 9.80 -19.53 3.57
CA GLN A 29 8.64 -19.43 2.68
C GLN A 29 7.68 -18.32 3.13
N ALA A 30 7.37 -18.25 4.43
CA ALA A 30 6.48 -17.22 4.97
C ALA A 30 7.03 -15.80 4.78
N ILE A 31 8.35 -15.61 4.93
CA ILE A 31 9.01 -14.32 4.68
C ILE A 31 8.96 -13.98 3.18
N SER A 32 9.25 -14.95 2.30
CA SER A 32 9.21 -14.75 0.84
C SER A 32 7.82 -14.35 0.35
N GLU A 33 6.79 -15.04 0.81
CA GLU A 33 5.38 -14.74 0.48
C GLU A 33 4.99 -13.34 1.00
N ARG A 34 5.37 -12.98 2.23
CA ARG A 34 5.08 -11.64 2.77
C ARG A 34 5.80 -10.54 2.00
N THR A 35 7.08 -10.72 1.67
CA THR A 35 7.88 -9.72 0.93
C THR A 35 7.37 -9.54 -0.50
N SER A 36 7.01 -10.62 -1.19
CA SER A 36 6.45 -10.55 -2.55
C SER A 36 5.09 -9.87 -2.59
N LYS A 37 4.22 -10.15 -1.61
CA LYS A 37 2.93 -9.47 -1.46
C LYS A 37 3.12 -7.98 -1.20
N PHE A 38 3.97 -7.63 -0.24
CA PHE A 38 4.26 -6.24 0.10
C PHE A 38 4.81 -5.45 -1.09
N LYS A 39 5.71 -6.06 -1.88
CA LYS A 39 6.23 -5.46 -3.11
C LYS A 39 5.11 -5.21 -4.13
N SER A 40 4.24 -6.19 -4.34
CA SER A 40 3.11 -6.06 -5.26
C SER A 40 2.16 -4.92 -4.87
N GLU A 41 1.91 -4.73 -3.57
CA GLU A 41 1.05 -3.65 -3.06
C GLU A 41 1.68 -2.26 -3.27
N LEU A 42 3.00 -2.14 -3.08
CA LEU A 42 3.73 -0.91 -3.36
C LEU A 42 3.71 -0.58 -4.86
N ASP A 43 3.99 -1.57 -5.71
CA ASP A 43 3.98 -1.41 -7.16
C ASP A 43 2.59 -0.97 -7.65
N ALA A 44 1.51 -1.55 -7.10
CA ALA A 44 0.13 -1.15 -7.41
C ALA A 44 -0.18 0.31 -6.98
N GLY A 45 0.35 0.76 -5.84
CA GLY A 45 0.21 2.15 -5.39
C GLY A 45 0.93 3.12 -6.33
N GLN A 46 2.12 2.75 -6.80
CA GLN A 46 2.87 3.54 -7.77
C GLN A 46 2.15 3.62 -9.13
N ASP A 47 1.62 2.51 -9.64
CA ASP A 47 0.84 2.49 -10.88
C ASP A 47 -0.38 3.41 -10.81
N ALA A 48 -1.08 3.42 -9.67
CA ALA A 48 -2.21 4.32 -9.44
C ALA A 48 -1.77 5.79 -9.43
N ALA A 49 -0.65 6.10 -8.78
CA ALA A 49 -0.06 7.44 -8.78
C ALA A 49 0.32 7.88 -10.20
N ASP A 50 0.97 7.03 -10.98
CA ASP A 50 1.40 7.37 -12.34
C ASP A 50 0.21 7.66 -13.27
N ARG A 51 -0.86 6.87 -13.15
CA ARG A 51 -2.12 7.11 -13.88
C ARG A 51 -2.74 8.45 -13.50
N LEU A 52 -2.81 8.76 -12.21
CA LEU A 52 -3.33 10.03 -11.73
C LEU A 52 -2.45 11.20 -12.18
N ALA A 53 -1.12 11.09 -12.09
CA ALA A 53 -0.18 12.09 -12.56
C ALA A 53 -0.33 12.37 -14.06
N LYS A 54 -0.60 11.32 -14.86
CA LYS A 54 -0.87 11.48 -16.29
C LYS A 54 -2.19 12.23 -16.52
N ALA A 55 -3.28 11.80 -15.89
CA ALA A 55 -4.58 12.44 -16.06
C ALA A 55 -4.57 13.92 -15.63
N LEU A 56 -3.89 14.23 -14.52
CA LEU A 56 -3.71 15.61 -14.06
C LEU A 56 -2.92 16.45 -15.07
N ARG A 57 -1.83 15.90 -15.63
CA ARG A 57 -1.06 16.57 -16.70
C ARG A 57 -1.90 16.82 -17.94
N ASP A 58 -2.69 15.84 -18.37
CA ASP A 58 -3.61 15.97 -19.51
C ASP A 58 -4.68 17.05 -19.25
N ALA A 59 -5.06 17.27 -17.99
CA ALA A 59 -5.96 18.33 -17.54
C ALA A 59 -5.25 19.68 -17.25
N GLY A 60 -3.93 19.79 -17.45
CA GLY A 60 -3.15 21.01 -17.24
C GLY A 60 -2.67 21.26 -15.80
N PHE A 61 -2.77 20.26 -14.92
CA PHE A 61 -2.30 20.30 -13.54
C PHE A 61 -0.98 19.56 -13.37
N THR A 62 -0.15 20.00 -12.41
CA THR A 62 1.07 19.28 -12.02
C THR A 62 1.18 19.27 -10.50
N LEU A 63 1.15 18.08 -9.91
CA LEU A 63 1.35 17.87 -8.48
C LEU A 63 2.75 17.27 -8.26
N PRO A 64 3.70 18.03 -7.68
CA PRO A 64 5.12 17.67 -7.68
C PRO A 64 5.48 16.54 -6.69
N SER A 65 4.59 16.16 -5.77
CA SER A 65 4.85 15.06 -4.82
C SER A 65 3.80 13.95 -4.89
N LEU A 66 3.25 13.73 -6.09
CA LEU A 66 2.37 12.59 -6.33
C LEU A 66 3.22 11.31 -6.53
N GLY A 67 2.95 10.26 -5.75
CA GLY A 67 3.67 8.99 -5.84
C GLY A 67 2.99 7.84 -5.10
N GLY A 68 3.39 6.60 -5.38
CA GLY A 68 3.00 5.46 -4.55
C GLY A 68 3.69 5.53 -3.18
N THR A 69 3.02 5.08 -2.12
CA THR A 69 3.59 5.07 -0.76
C THR A 69 3.36 3.75 -0.06
N TYR A 70 3.87 3.63 1.17
CA TYR A 70 3.81 2.40 1.97
C TYR A 70 2.36 1.94 2.12
N PRO A 71 2.03 0.68 1.79
CA PRO A 71 0.66 0.18 1.89
C PRO A 71 0.23 0.07 3.36
N VAL A 72 -1.02 0.42 3.65
CA VAL A 72 -1.59 0.38 5.01
C VAL A 72 -2.50 -0.83 5.10
N GLN A 73 -2.17 -1.79 5.98
CA GLN A 73 -2.95 -3.02 6.18
C GLN A 73 -3.20 -3.80 4.87
N GLY A 74 -2.19 -3.89 4.01
CA GLY A 74 -2.29 -4.57 2.71
C GLY A 74 -3.06 -3.80 1.64
N THR A 75 -3.36 -2.52 1.90
CA THR A 75 -4.03 -1.64 0.94
C THR A 75 -3.00 -0.71 0.29
N PRO A 76 -2.84 -0.73 -1.05
CA PRO A 76 -2.00 0.22 -1.78
C PRO A 76 -2.42 1.66 -1.51
N MET A 77 -1.44 2.56 -1.34
CA MET A 77 -1.69 3.97 -1.03
C MET A 77 -0.97 4.89 -2.01
N VAL A 78 -1.53 6.07 -2.23
CA VAL A 78 -0.95 7.16 -3.03
C VAL A 78 -0.72 8.37 -2.13
N GLU A 79 0.48 8.91 -2.16
CA GLU A 79 0.83 10.19 -1.55
C GLU A 79 0.40 11.34 -2.46
N LEU A 80 -0.39 12.27 -1.93
CA LEU A 80 -0.89 13.47 -2.64
C LEU A 80 -0.14 14.75 -2.24
N GLY A 81 1.10 14.60 -1.74
CA GLY A 81 1.79 15.62 -0.96
C GLY A 81 2.11 16.93 -1.71
N ARG A 82 2.25 18.01 -0.91
CA ARG A 82 2.87 19.31 -1.25
C ARG A 82 2.50 19.88 -2.63
N ALA A 83 1.24 20.24 -2.79
CA ALA A 83 0.78 21.07 -3.90
C ALA A 83 0.61 22.53 -3.45
N ARG A 84 0.78 23.49 -4.36
CA ARG A 84 0.46 24.89 -4.05
C ARG A 84 -1.06 25.05 -3.90
N ALA A 85 -1.48 25.91 -2.97
CA ALA A 85 -2.90 26.15 -2.68
C ALA A 85 -3.69 26.57 -3.93
N ASP A 86 -3.13 27.42 -4.78
CA ASP A 86 -3.78 27.88 -6.01
C ASP A 86 -3.99 26.75 -7.05
N VAL A 87 -3.07 25.78 -7.11
CA VAL A 87 -3.21 24.60 -7.97
C VAL A 87 -4.33 23.70 -7.46
N ILE A 88 -4.44 23.53 -6.14
CA ILE A 88 -5.51 22.74 -5.52
C ILE A 88 -6.88 23.39 -5.70
N SER A 89 -7.01 24.71 -5.55
CA SER A 89 -8.27 25.42 -5.80
C SER A 89 -8.75 25.24 -7.24
N ARG A 90 -7.86 25.42 -8.22
CA ARG A 90 -8.20 25.21 -9.64
C ARG A 90 -8.55 23.75 -9.96
N LEU A 91 -7.91 22.80 -9.29
CA LEU A 91 -8.24 21.38 -9.44
C LEU A 91 -9.63 21.07 -8.88
N ALA A 92 -9.98 21.64 -7.73
CA ALA A 92 -11.31 21.48 -7.14
C ALA A 92 -12.40 22.02 -8.07
N GLU A 93 -12.26 23.25 -8.57
CA GLU A 93 -13.18 23.84 -9.55
C GLU A 93 -13.33 22.95 -10.80
N TRP A 94 -12.21 22.46 -11.34
CA TRP A 94 -12.23 21.58 -12.52
C TRP A 94 -12.97 20.26 -12.30
N ILE A 95 -12.88 19.68 -11.09
CA ILE A 95 -13.61 18.46 -10.71
C ILE A 95 -15.11 18.78 -10.55
N GLU A 96 -15.44 19.86 -9.86
CA GLU A 96 -16.84 20.28 -9.65
C GLU A 96 -17.59 20.52 -10.96
N GLU A 97 -16.92 21.03 -11.99
CA GLU A 97 -17.51 21.20 -13.33
C GLU A 97 -17.87 19.87 -14.04
N ARG A 98 -17.36 18.73 -13.56
CA ARG A 98 -17.42 17.41 -14.23
C ARG A 98 -18.08 16.32 -13.39
N ALA A 99 -18.42 16.61 -12.13
CA ALA A 99 -19.08 15.71 -11.19
C ALA A 99 -20.61 15.73 -11.36
#